data_AF-A0A7J7QIN6-F1
#
_entry.id   AF-A0A7J7QIN6-F1
#
_cell.length_a   1.000
_cell.length_b   1.000
_cell.length_c   1.000
_cell.angle_alpha   90.00
_cell.angle_beta   90.00
_cell.angle_gamma   90.00
#
_symmetry.space_group_name_H-M   'P 1'
#
loop_
_entity.id
_entity.type
_entity.pdbx_description
1 polymer ?
#
loop_
_entity_poly.entity_id
_entity_poly.type
_entity_poly.pdbx_seq_one_letter_code
_entity_poly.pdbx_strand_id
1 'polypeptide(L)'
;MLCLQEKEWLNDEVINMYVAVLQDRDTALRQLPGQSYPRCHFFNTFFLNKLYKDERRYNYKNVRRWTLPKRLELAGQASSSVLDLDRIIVPVHEGVHWTAIMADLANKRIVFFDSLGGYNPWAIDSIKSWLADEAKDKRQEAWDTASWDVLCPEDIPRQSNGCDCGVFSLLFCNRLGLGQPFDFAQADLLVNARVRIACELMDGSLALPGQGS
;
A
#
# COMPACT_ATOMS: atom_id res chain seq x y z
N MET A 1 0.12 16.73 -12.43
CA MET A 1 -0.13 15.69 -13.45
C MET A 1 1.02 15.50 -14.45
N LEU A 2 2.02 16.40 -14.55
CA LEU A 2 3.13 16.23 -15.51
C LEU A 2 3.94 14.92 -15.30
N CYS A 3 4.13 14.48 -14.05
CA CYS A 3 4.79 13.20 -13.73
C CYS A 3 4.03 11.94 -14.20
N LEU A 4 2.77 12.07 -14.63
CA LEU A 4 2.00 10.98 -15.24
C LEU A 4 2.22 10.89 -16.76
N GLN A 5 3.03 11.78 -17.36
CA GLN A 5 3.45 11.61 -18.75
C GLN A 5 4.28 10.34 -18.94
N GLU A 6 4.36 9.85 -20.18
CA GLU A 6 5.20 8.71 -20.49
C GLU A 6 6.65 8.96 -20.10
N LYS A 7 7.32 7.93 -19.56
CA LYS A 7 8.73 7.94 -19.15
C LYS A 7 9.09 8.88 -17.99
N GLU A 8 8.12 9.55 -17.40
CA GLU A 8 8.32 10.38 -16.20
C GLU A 8 8.22 9.56 -14.91
N TRP A 9 8.96 9.98 -13.89
CA TRP A 9 8.89 9.37 -12.56
C TRP A 9 7.71 9.91 -11.78
N LEU A 10 6.92 9.01 -11.18
CA LEU A 10 5.90 9.42 -10.23
C LEU A 10 6.56 10.00 -8.98
N ASN A 11 5.93 11.02 -8.42
CA ASN A 11 6.34 11.62 -7.16
C ASN A 11 5.42 11.20 -6.01
N ASP A 12 5.82 11.52 -4.78
CA ASP A 12 5.06 11.22 -3.57
C ASP A 12 3.62 11.74 -3.64
N GLU A 13 3.39 12.94 -4.19
CA GLU A 13 2.04 13.53 -4.27
C GLU A 13 1.08 12.66 -5.09
N VAL A 14 1.49 12.21 -6.27
CA VAL A 14 0.63 11.35 -7.11
C VAL A 14 0.37 10.01 -6.43
N ILE A 15 1.39 9.42 -5.81
CA ILE A 15 1.22 8.14 -5.12
C ILE A 15 0.32 8.28 -3.90
N ASN A 16 0.51 9.33 -3.11
CA ASN A 16 -0.30 9.62 -1.93
C ASN A 16 -1.76 9.91 -2.27
N MET A 17 -2.01 10.67 -3.34
CA MET A 17 -3.37 10.88 -3.84
C MET A 17 -3.99 9.54 -4.27
N TYR A 18 -3.27 8.72 -5.03
CA TYR A 18 -3.83 7.45 -5.52
C TYR A 18 -4.17 6.49 -4.38
N VAL A 19 -3.28 6.32 -3.40
CA VAL A 19 -3.57 5.44 -2.25
C VAL A 19 -4.68 5.97 -1.35
N ALA A 20 -4.90 7.30 -1.30
CA ALA A 20 -6.08 7.86 -0.64
C ALA A 20 -7.36 7.46 -1.37
N VAL A 21 -7.40 7.54 -2.70
CA VAL A 21 -8.58 7.09 -3.46
C VAL A 21 -8.77 5.56 -3.36
N LEU A 22 -7.69 4.77 -3.23
CA LEU A 22 -7.80 3.34 -2.90
C LEU A 22 -8.44 3.10 -1.53
N GLN A 23 -8.12 3.92 -0.54
CA GLN A 23 -8.70 3.86 0.80
C GLN A 23 -10.20 4.22 0.79
N ASP A 24 -10.58 5.28 0.05
CA ASP A 24 -11.98 5.65 -0.12
C ASP A 24 -12.78 4.55 -0.81
N ARG A 25 -12.20 3.92 -1.84
CA ARG A 25 -12.79 2.75 -2.49
C ARG A 25 -12.95 1.59 -1.50
N ASP A 26 -11.93 1.26 -0.70
CA ASP A 26 -12.03 0.18 0.28
C ASP A 26 -13.18 0.39 1.28
N THR A 27 -13.38 1.65 1.69
CA THR A 27 -14.48 2.05 2.56
C THR A 27 -15.85 1.97 1.88
N ALA A 28 -15.95 2.37 0.61
CA ALA A 28 -17.16 2.17 -0.17
C ALA A 28 -17.51 0.68 -0.32
N LEU A 29 -16.51 -0.19 -0.51
CA LEU A 29 -16.71 -1.64 -0.59
C LEU A 29 -17.31 -2.22 0.70
N ARG A 30 -17.07 -1.62 1.87
CA ARG A 30 -17.67 -2.07 3.14
C ARG A 30 -19.19 -1.91 3.19
N GLN A 31 -19.75 -1.08 2.32
CA GLN A 31 -21.19 -0.82 2.23
C GLN A 31 -21.89 -1.73 1.20
N LEU A 32 -21.15 -2.48 0.39
CA LEU A 32 -21.72 -3.35 -0.63
C LEU A 32 -22.20 -4.68 -0.04
N PRO A 33 -23.48 -5.06 -0.21
CA PRO A 33 -23.99 -6.32 0.28
C PRO A 33 -23.45 -7.49 -0.55
N GLY A 34 -23.07 -8.59 0.12
CA GLY A 34 -22.80 -9.88 -0.54
C GLY A 34 -21.46 -10.02 -1.28
N GLN A 35 -20.60 -9.01 -1.27
CA GLN A 35 -19.22 -9.12 -1.77
C GLN A 35 -18.23 -9.07 -0.61
N SER A 36 -17.27 -10.01 -0.60
CA SER A 36 -16.21 -10.06 0.40
C SER A 36 -14.88 -9.67 -0.25
N TYR A 37 -14.42 -8.46 0.05
CA TYR A 37 -13.07 -8.00 -0.27
C TYR A 37 -12.24 -7.92 1.01
N PRO A 38 -10.91 -8.09 0.94
CA PRO A 38 -10.04 -7.85 2.09
C PRO A 38 -10.28 -6.44 2.64
N ARG A 39 -10.40 -6.30 3.97
CA ARG A 39 -10.43 -5.00 4.65
C ARG A 39 -9.02 -4.47 4.69
N CYS A 40 -8.79 -3.29 4.14
CA CYS A 40 -7.44 -2.78 3.93
C CYS A 40 -7.22 -1.44 4.62
N HIS A 41 -5.97 -1.16 4.98
CA HIS A 41 -5.53 0.21 5.22
C HIS A 41 -4.37 0.55 4.31
N PHE A 42 -4.44 1.73 3.70
CA PHE A 42 -3.37 2.26 2.87
C PHE A 42 -2.67 3.41 3.61
N PHE A 43 -1.41 3.22 3.95
CA PHE A 43 -0.59 4.32 4.45
C PHE A 43 -0.06 5.17 3.29
N ASN A 44 0.20 6.44 3.58
CA ASN A 44 0.94 7.32 2.68
C ASN A 44 2.46 6.98 2.69
N THR A 45 3.18 7.52 1.72
CA THR A 45 4.62 7.25 1.50
C THR A 45 5.50 7.72 2.66
N PHE A 46 5.02 8.66 3.48
CA PHE A 46 5.77 9.21 4.61
C PHE A 46 5.76 8.30 5.85
N PHE A 47 4.90 7.29 5.91
CA PHE A 47 4.79 6.42 7.07
C PHE A 47 6.12 5.73 7.41
N LEU A 48 6.71 5.02 6.44
CA LEU A 48 8.00 4.35 6.65
C LEU A 48 9.15 5.35 6.82
N ASN A 49 9.06 6.52 6.20
CA ASN A 49 10.06 7.57 6.36
C ASN A 49 10.14 8.00 7.83
N LYS A 50 8.99 8.28 8.44
CA LYS A 50 8.88 8.65 9.86
C LYS A 50 9.18 7.50 10.81
N LEU A 51 8.87 6.28 10.39
CA LEU A 51 9.10 5.08 11.21
C LEU A 51 10.58 4.74 11.33
N TYR A 52 11.36 4.80 10.24
CA TYR A 52 12.77 4.41 10.30
C TYR A 52 13.76 5.21 9.45
N LYS A 53 13.36 5.86 8.35
CA LYS A 53 14.33 6.48 7.43
C LYS A 53 14.86 7.82 7.90
N ASP A 54 13.99 8.70 8.38
CA ASP A 54 14.34 10.08 8.74
C ASP A 54 15.44 10.12 9.80
N GLU A 55 15.35 9.23 10.79
CA GLU A 55 16.34 9.10 11.87
C GLU A 55 17.36 7.98 11.61
N ARG A 56 17.26 7.28 10.47
CA ARG A 56 18.06 6.08 10.14
C ARG A 56 18.06 5.03 11.25
N ARG A 57 16.94 4.93 11.96
CA ARG A 57 16.69 3.97 13.04
C ARG A 57 15.19 3.82 13.24
N TYR A 58 14.76 2.64 13.64
CA TYR A 58 13.38 2.39 14.04
C TYR A 58 12.95 3.28 15.22
N ASN A 59 11.81 3.96 15.10
CA ASN A 59 11.23 4.79 16.16
C ASN A 59 9.69 4.81 16.08
N TYR A 60 9.04 3.91 16.81
CA TYR A 60 7.57 3.84 16.92
C TYR A 60 6.92 5.17 17.35
N LYS A 61 7.57 5.96 18.21
CA LYS A 61 6.98 7.18 18.77
C LYS A 61 6.59 8.19 17.69
N ASN A 62 7.31 8.21 16.57
CA ASN A 62 7.06 9.12 15.44
C ASN A 62 5.73 8.84 14.75
N VAL A 63 5.29 7.58 14.76
CA VAL A 63 4.05 7.13 14.10
C VAL A 63 2.96 6.66 15.07
N ARG A 64 3.24 6.58 16.38
CA ARG A 64 2.32 6.12 17.42
C ARG A 64 0.92 6.72 17.36
N ARG A 65 0.78 7.96 16.87
CA ARG A 65 -0.51 8.67 16.81
C ARG A 65 -1.22 8.57 15.46
N TRP A 66 -0.61 7.94 14.45
CA TRP A 66 -1.12 7.93 13.07
C TRP A 66 -2.38 7.07 12.91
N THR A 67 -2.54 6.07 13.77
CA THR A 67 -3.63 5.09 13.78
C THR A 67 -4.65 5.34 14.89
N LEU A 68 -4.63 6.53 15.51
CA LEU A 68 -5.70 6.91 16.44
C LEU A 68 -7.05 6.90 15.71
N PRO A 69 -8.17 6.53 16.37
CA PRO A 69 -9.47 6.42 15.69
C PRO A 69 -9.84 7.65 14.86
N LYS A 70 -9.63 8.86 15.41
CA LYS A 70 -9.88 10.12 14.68
C LYS A 70 -8.97 10.31 13.45
N ARG A 71 -7.73 9.81 13.48
CA ARG A 71 -6.83 9.86 12.31
C ARG A 71 -7.25 8.88 11.24
N LEU A 72 -7.70 7.69 11.64
CA LEU A 72 -8.23 6.68 10.72
C LEU A 72 -9.51 7.19 10.05
N GLU A 73 -10.44 7.76 10.83
CA GLU A 73 -11.65 8.40 10.30
C GLU A 73 -11.33 9.49 9.28
N LEU A 74 -10.38 10.39 9.58
CA LEU A 74 -9.93 11.44 8.66
C LEU A 74 -9.23 10.89 7.40
N ALA A 75 -8.65 9.70 7.50
CA ALA A 75 -8.05 8.99 6.37
C ALA A 75 -9.09 8.15 5.61
N GLY A 76 -10.38 8.27 5.92
CA GLY A 76 -11.44 7.54 5.26
C GLY A 76 -11.48 6.06 5.62
N GLN A 77 -10.88 5.63 6.73
CA GLN A 77 -10.89 4.22 7.17
C GLN A 77 -12.21 3.87 7.87
N ALA A 78 -12.87 2.79 7.43
CA ALA A 78 -14.12 2.29 8.00
C ALA A 78 -13.95 1.63 9.39
N SER A 79 -12.78 1.06 9.68
CA SER A 79 -12.47 0.45 10.98
C SER A 79 -11.92 1.47 11.99
N SER A 80 -12.25 1.29 13.28
CA SER A 80 -11.68 2.11 14.36
C SER A 80 -10.23 1.74 14.70
N SER A 81 -9.72 0.62 14.18
CA SER A 81 -8.34 0.16 14.37
C SER A 81 -7.82 -0.55 13.12
N VAL A 82 -6.58 -0.27 12.74
CA VAL A 82 -5.89 -0.97 11.64
C VAL A 82 -5.60 -2.43 11.95
N LEU A 83 -5.60 -2.80 13.24
CA LEU A 83 -5.33 -4.16 13.69
C LEU A 83 -6.55 -5.09 13.57
N ASP A 84 -7.74 -4.57 13.21
CA ASP A 84 -8.94 -5.36 12.89
C ASP A 84 -9.02 -5.74 11.41
N LEU A 85 -8.11 -5.21 10.61
CA LEU A 85 -8.14 -5.33 9.16
C LEU A 85 -7.47 -6.63 8.71
N ASP A 86 -7.66 -6.97 7.44
CA ASP A 86 -7.04 -8.15 6.85
C ASP A 86 -5.66 -7.80 6.30
N ARG A 87 -5.48 -6.57 5.79
CA ARG A 87 -4.24 -6.12 5.15
C ARG A 87 -3.89 -4.67 5.49
N ILE A 88 -2.61 -4.40 5.66
CA ILE A 88 -2.05 -3.04 5.71
C ILE A 88 -1.05 -2.94 4.56
N ILE A 89 -1.23 -1.93 3.69
CA ILE A 89 -0.48 -1.76 2.45
C ILE A 89 0.23 -0.41 2.50
N VAL A 90 1.52 -0.40 2.15
CA VAL A 90 2.35 0.80 2.17
C VAL A 90 3.17 0.90 0.89
N PRO A 91 3.03 1.98 0.10
CA PRO A 91 4.00 2.30 -0.94
C PRO A 91 5.31 2.78 -0.31
N VAL A 92 6.43 2.32 -0.84
CA VAL A 92 7.77 2.56 -0.28
C VAL A 92 8.63 3.28 -1.31
N HIS A 93 9.11 4.46 -0.93
CA HIS A 93 10.02 5.26 -1.75
C HIS A 93 11.48 5.08 -1.29
N GLU A 94 12.33 4.45 -2.10
CA GLU A 94 13.77 4.32 -1.82
C GLU A 94 14.61 5.08 -2.84
N GLY A 95 14.96 6.32 -2.49
CA GLY A 95 15.77 7.20 -3.33
C GLY A 95 15.04 7.62 -4.61
N VAL A 96 15.06 6.76 -5.61
CA VAL A 96 14.42 6.95 -6.92
C VAL A 96 13.47 5.81 -7.30
N HIS A 97 13.39 4.79 -6.45
CA HIS A 97 12.68 3.54 -6.74
C HIS A 97 11.44 3.40 -5.87
N TRP A 98 10.36 2.94 -6.50
CA TRP A 98 9.07 2.72 -5.86
C TRP A 98 8.78 1.23 -5.77
N THR A 99 8.41 0.79 -4.57
CA THR A 99 8.02 -0.58 -4.25
C THR A 99 6.78 -0.58 -3.37
N ALA A 100 6.18 -1.73 -3.11
CA ALA A 100 5.05 -1.86 -2.20
C ALA A 100 5.33 -2.93 -1.15
N ILE A 101 4.88 -2.71 0.08
CA ILE A 101 4.89 -3.71 1.14
C ILE A 101 3.48 -3.92 1.69
N MET A 102 3.15 -5.18 1.98
CA MET A 102 1.89 -5.57 2.59
C MET A 102 2.16 -6.36 3.87
N ALA A 103 1.54 -5.96 4.98
CA ALA A 103 1.30 -6.84 6.11
C ALA A 103 -0.05 -7.52 5.93
N ASP A 104 -0.04 -8.84 5.76
CA ASP A 104 -1.22 -9.68 5.69
C ASP A 104 -1.50 -10.23 7.09
N LEU A 105 -2.37 -9.52 7.81
CA LEU A 105 -2.74 -9.79 9.20
C LEU A 105 -3.49 -11.12 9.31
N ALA A 106 -4.33 -11.42 8.31
CA ALA A 106 -5.13 -12.64 8.26
C ALA A 106 -4.26 -13.90 8.18
N ASN A 107 -3.15 -13.84 7.43
CA ASN A 107 -2.24 -14.96 7.24
C ASN A 107 -0.91 -14.84 8.01
N LYS A 108 -0.75 -13.81 8.84
CA LYS A 108 0.46 -13.54 9.65
C LYS A 108 1.75 -13.56 8.82
N ARG A 109 1.79 -12.77 7.76
CA ARG A 109 2.96 -12.67 6.87
C ARG A 109 3.19 -11.24 6.38
N ILE A 110 4.44 -10.93 6.05
CA ILE A 110 4.86 -9.70 5.37
C ILE A 110 5.25 -10.06 3.94
N VAL A 111 4.72 -9.31 2.97
CA VAL A 111 5.02 -9.52 1.55
C VAL A 111 5.58 -8.23 0.95
N PHE A 112 6.76 -8.32 0.33
CA PHE A 112 7.42 -7.21 -0.33
C PHE A 112 7.34 -7.38 -1.85
N PHE A 113 6.89 -6.35 -2.55
CA PHE A 113 6.66 -6.37 -4.00
C PHE A 113 7.56 -5.35 -4.67
N ASP A 114 8.40 -5.84 -5.59
CA ASP A 114 9.32 -5.01 -6.36
C ASP A 114 9.31 -5.46 -7.83
N SER A 115 8.89 -4.56 -8.74
CA SER A 115 8.87 -4.79 -10.18
C SER A 115 10.26 -4.96 -10.81
N LEU A 116 11.35 -4.61 -10.10
CA LEU A 116 12.75 -4.87 -10.48
C LEU A 116 13.40 -6.04 -9.71
N GLY A 117 12.69 -6.62 -8.73
CA GLY A 117 13.17 -7.80 -7.99
C GLY A 117 14.17 -7.51 -6.88
N GLY A 118 14.13 -6.29 -6.33
CA GLY A 118 14.85 -5.95 -5.13
C GLY A 118 14.22 -6.49 -3.85
N TYR A 119 14.91 -6.19 -2.75
CA TYR A 119 14.58 -6.61 -1.39
C TYR A 119 14.90 -5.47 -0.42
N ASN A 120 14.08 -5.28 0.60
CA ASN A 120 14.27 -4.23 1.59
C ASN A 120 14.07 -4.75 3.03
N PRO A 121 15.13 -5.26 3.68
CA PRO A 121 15.02 -5.82 5.02
C PRO A 121 14.62 -4.75 6.05
N TRP A 122 15.10 -3.51 5.89
CA TRP A 122 14.77 -2.42 6.81
C TRP A 122 13.27 -2.11 6.82
N ALA A 123 12.63 -2.06 5.65
CA ALA A 123 11.19 -1.88 5.56
C ALA A 123 10.43 -3.06 6.19
N ILE A 124 10.85 -4.30 5.90
CA ILE A 124 10.22 -5.53 6.40
C ILE A 124 10.30 -5.61 7.93
N ASP A 125 11.50 -5.48 8.49
CA ASP A 125 11.74 -5.56 9.93
C ASP A 125 11.07 -4.41 10.68
N SER A 126 11.02 -3.22 10.08
CA SER A 126 10.31 -2.07 10.65
C SER A 126 8.81 -2.30 10.70
N ILE A 127 8.20 -2.89 9.66
CA ILE A 127 6.76 -3.22 9.68
C ILE A 127 6.47 -4.28 10.74
N LYS A 128 7.28 -5.35 10.84
CA LYS A 128 7.12 -6.37 11.89
C LYS A 128 7.18 -5.75 13.28
N SER A 129 8.20 -4.94 13.53
CA SER A 129 8.40 -4.27 14.83
C SER A 129 7.26 -3.29 15.13
N TRP A 130 6.83 -2.51 14.13
CA TRP A 130 5.69 -1.61 14.24
C TRP A 130 4.40 -2.34 14.58
N LEU A 131 4.08 -3.47 13.95
CA LEU A 131 2.88 -4.25 14.27
C LEU A 131 2.87 -4.74 15.72
N ALA A 132 4.01 -5.23 16.23
CA ALA A 132 4.12 -5.65 17.62
C ALA A 132 3.94 -4.48 18.60
N ASP A 133 4.60 -3.35 18.34
CA ASP A 133 4.48 -2.15 19.17
C ASP A 133 3.07 -1.55 19.10
N GLU A 134 2.43 -1.56 17.93
CA GLU A 134 1.07 -1.07 17.72
C GLU A 134 0.06 -1.95 18.46
N ALA A 135 0.15 -3.28 18.36
CA ALA A 135 -0.71 -4.20 19.11
C ALA A 135 -0.53 -4.04 20.62
N LYS A 136 0.71 -3.89 21.08
CA LYS A 136 1.01 -3.64 22.49
C LYS A 136 0.47 -2.29 22.96
N ASP A 137 0.67 -1.22 22.21
CA ASP A 137 0.26 0.13 22.60
C ASP A 137 -1.27 0.30 22.58
N LYS A 138 -1.94 -0.20 21.54
CA LYS A 138 -3.38 0.02 21.34
C LYS A 138 -4.27 -1.00 22.02
N ARG A 139 -3.79 -2.24 22.16
CA ARG A 139 -4.61 -3.36 22.67
C ARG A 139 -4.03 -4.05 23.89
N GLN A 140 -2.81 -3.71 24.29
CA GLN A 140 -2.08 -4.45 25.33
C GLN A 140 -1.87 -5.93 24.95
N GLU A 141 -1.79 -6.22 23.66
CA GLU A 141 -1.56 -7.56 23.12
C GLU A 141 -0.09 -7.76 22.78
N ALA A 142 0.44 -8.96 23.04
CA ALA A 142 1.79 -9.33 22.66
C ALA A 142 1.76 -10.18 21.37
N TRP A 143 1.95 -9.53 20.22
CA TRP A 143 2.04 -10.23 18.94
C TRP A 143 3.48 -10.65 18.66
N ASP A 144 3.70 -11.95 18.43
CA ASP A 144 4.99 -12.48 17.96
C ASP A 144 5.13 -12.29 16.45
N THR A 145 5.31 -11.03 16.03
CA THR A 145 5.47 -10.67 14.60
C THR A 145 6.83 -11.07 14.04
N ALA A 146 7.81 -11.38 14.90
CA ALA A 146 9.10 -11.88 14.47
C ALA A 146 8.95 -13.23 13.74
N SER A 147 8.08 -14.11 14.26
CA SER A 147 7.76 -15.41 13.68
C SER A 147 6.99 -15.38 12.35
N TRP A 148 6.49 -14.21 11.93
CA TRP A 148 5.67 -14.11 10.72
C TRP A 148 6.49 -14.37 9.46
N ASP A 149 5.89 -15.04 8.49
CA ASP A 149 6.55 -15.34 7.22
C ASP A 149 6.92 -14.06 6.46
N VAL A 150 8.01 -14.11 5.73
CA VAL A 150 8.43 -13.03 4.81
C VAL A 150 8.46 -13.59 3.41
N LEU A 151 7.68 -12.99 2.52
CA LEU A 151 7.60 -13.39 1.12
C LEU A 151 8.07 -12.25 0.22
N CYS A 152 8.90 -12.58 -0.77
CA CYS A 152 9.32 -11.67 -1.84
C CYS A 152 9.03 -12.38 -3.17
N PRO A 153 7.78 -12.31 -3.66
CA PRO A 153 7.35 -13.10 -4.80
C PRO A 153 8.17 -12.76 -6.06
N GLU A 154 8.67 -13.79 -6.74
CA GLU A 154 9.41 -13.62 -7.99
C GLU A 154 8.50 -13.62 -9.23
N ASP A 155 7.39 -14.36 -9.14
CA ASP A 155 6.37 -14.51 -10.18
C ASP A 155 5.33 -13.38 -10.07
N ILE A 156 5.80 -12.16 -10.31
CA ILE A 156 4.98 -10.94 -10.37
C ILE A 156 5.34 -10.13 -11.62
N PRO A 157 4.44 -9.28 -12.12
CA PRO A 157 4.74 -8.41 -13.24
C PRO A 157 6.01 -7.59 -13.04
N ARG A 158 6.93 -7.67 -14.01
CA ARG A 158 8.22 -6.97 -13.98
C ARG A 158 8.20 -5.75 -14.87
N GLN A 159 8.87 -4.71 -14.43
CA GLN A 159 9.17 -3.57 -15.30
C GLN A 159 10.43 -3.86 -16.13
N SER A 160 10.48 -3.32 -17.34
CA SER A 160 11.65 -3.43 -18.22
C SER A 160 12.34 -2.08 -18.50
N ASN A 161 11.96 -1.03 -17.75
CA ASN A 161 12.54 0.31 -17.85
C ASN A 161 12.84 0.88 -16.45
N GLY A 162 13.41 2.08 -16.40
CA GLY A 162 13.80 2.75 -15.14
C GLY A 162 12.83 3.80 -14.61
N CYS A 163 11.59 3.88 -15.12
CA CYS A 163 10.68 4.98 -14.82
C CYS A 163 9.27 4.56 -14.39
N ASP A 164 8.88 3.31 -14.62
CA ASP A 164 7.53 2.83 -14.33
C ASP A 164 7.34 2.20 -12.94
N CYS A 165 8.39 2.12 -12.11
CA CYS A 165 8.29 1.55 -10.76
C CYS A 165 7.14 2.15 -9.94
N GLY A 166 6.91 3.47 -10.05
CA GLY A 166 5.79 4.14 -9.40
C GLY A 166 4.44 3.62 -9.88
N VAL A 167 4.26 3.41 -11.20
CA VAL A 167 3.03 2.89 -11.78
C VAL A 167 2.79 1.44 -11.35
N PHE A 168 3.83 0.59 -11.42
CA PHE A 168 3.76 -0.79 -10.93
C PHE A 168 3.38 -0.85 -9.44
N SER A 169 4.00 -0.01 -8.61
CA SER A 169 3.68 0.07 -7.18
C SER A 169 2.21 0.40 -6.94
N LEU A 170 1.62 1.33 -7.71
CA LEU A 170 0.20 1.67 -7.59
C LEU A 170 -0.72 0.54 -8.02
N LEU A 171 -0.38 -0.17 -9.10
CA LEU A 171 -1.16 -1.33 -9.55
C LEU A 171 -1.07 -2.51 -8.59
N PHE A 172 0.10 -2.75 -7.98
CA PHE A 172 0.23 -3.71 -6.89
C PHE A 172 -0.69 -3.33 -5.74
N CYS A 173 -0.62 -2.11 -5.23
CA CYS A 173 -1.51 -1.63 -4.15
C CYS A 173 -2.99 -1.82 -4.51
N ASN A 174 -3.37 -1.50 -5.75
CA ASN A 174 -4.74 -1.66 -6.24
C ASN A 174 -5.21 -3.12 -6.18
N ARG A 175 -4.45 -4.06 -6.77
CA ARG A 175 -4.80 -5.50 -6.79
C ARG A 175 -4.75 -6.12 -5.40
N LEU A 176 -3.79 -5.72 -4.57
CA LEU A 176 -3.71 -6.15 -3.17
C LEU A 176 -4.94 -5.71 -2.38
N GLY A 177 -5.43 -4.49 -2.60
CA GLY A 177 -6.66 -3.99 -1.98
C GLY A 177 -7.91 -4.80 -2.34
N LEU A 178 -7.97 -5.31 -3.57
CA LEU A 178 -9.09 -6.11 -4.06
C LEU A 178 -8.95 -7.62 -3.81
N GLY A 179 -7.79 -8.07 -3.31
CA GLY A 179 -7.52 -9.52 -3.22
C GLY A 179 -7.43 -10.22 -4.57
N GLN A 180 -7.08 -9.47 -5.63
CA GLN A 180 -7.02 -9.98 -7.00
C GLN A 180 -5.58 -10.35 -7.41
N PRO A 181 -5.42 -11.27 -8.38
CA PRO A 181 -4.11 -11.56 -8.96
C PRO A 181 -3.54 -10.35 -9.70
N PHE A 182 -2.23 -10.35 -9.92
CA PHE A 182 -1.57 -9.37 -10.77
C PHE A 182 -1.69 -9.77 -12.24
N ASP A 183 -2.79 -9.38 -12.85
CA ASP A 183 -3.21 -9.69 -14.22
C ASP A 183 -2.78 -8.61 -15.24
N PHE A 184 -1.65 -7.96 -15.00
CA PHE A 184 -1.13 -6.89 -15.85
C PHE A 184 0.34 -7.12 -16.19
N ALA A 185 0.81 -6.52 -17.28
CA ALA A 185 2.19 -6.57 -17.73
C ALA A 185 2.70 -5.19 -18.13
N GLN A 186 4.01 -5.06 -18.34
CA GLN A 186 4.62 -3.84 -18.85
C GLN A 186 3.94 -3.35 -20.14
N ALA A 187 3.49 -4.26 -21.01
CA ALA A 187 2.78 -3.91 -22.24
C ALA A 187 1.47 -3.15 -21.97
N ASP A 188 0.71 -3.54 -20.96
CA ASP A 188 -0.55 -2.85 -20.59
C ASP A 188 -0.29 -1.42 -20.11
N LEU A 189 0.85 -1.22 -19.42
CA LEU A 189 1.26 0.11 -18.97
C LEU A 189 1.60 1.05 -20.11
N LEU A 190 2.29 0.54 -21.14
CA LEU A 190 2.69 1.30 -22.32
C LEU A 190 1.47 1.77 -23.13
N VAL A 191 0.33 1.11 -23.00
CA VAL A 191 -0.86 1.49 -23.75
C VAL A 191 -1.68 2.54 -23.01
N ASN A 192 -2.03 2.34 -21.72
CA ASN A 192 -3.03 3.22 -21.08
C ASN A 192 -2.92 3.43 -19.56
N ALA A 193 -2.07 2.72 -18.81
CA ALA A 193 -2.18 2.74 -17.35
C ALA A 193 -2.00 4.13 -16.73
N ARG A 194 -1.05 4.94 -17.26
CA ARG A 194 -0.83 6.31 -16.80
C ARG A 194 -2.02 7.24 -17.07
N VAL A 195 -2.63 7.10 -18.25
CA VAL A 195 -3.85 7.85 -18.62
C VAL A 195 -5.00 7.46 -17.70
N ARG A 196 -5.18 6.16 -17.46
CA ARG A 196 -6.20 5.64 -16.55
C ARG A 196 -6.01 6.18 -15.13
N ILE A 197 -4.79 6.13 -14.59
CA ILE A 197 -4.48 6.69 -13.27
C ILE A 197 -4.80 8.20 -13.24
N ALA A 198 -4.45 8.94 -14.29
CA ALA A 198 -4.78 10.35 -14.39
C ALA A 198 -6.31 10.59 -14.37
N CYS A 199 -7.08 9.80 -15.11
CA CYS A 199 -8.54 9.86 -15.11
C CYS A 199 -9.12 9.54 -13.72
N GLU A 200 -8.70 8.43 -13.10
CA GLU A 200 -9.15 8.03 -11.75
C GLU A 200 -8.85 9.13 -10.70
N LEU A 201 -7.70 9.81 -10.82
CA LEU A 201 -7.34 10.93 -9.95
C LEU A 201 -8.14 12.21 -10.25
N MET A 202 -8.47 12.49 -11.50
CA MET A 202 -9.33 13.62 -11.88
C MET A 202 -10.76 13.44 -11.39
N ASP A 203 -11.27 12.21 -11.48
CA ASP A 203 -12.60 11.84 -11.00
C ASP A 203 -12.66 11.77 -9.46
N GLY A 204 -11.50 11.68 -8.81
CA GLY A 204 -11.39 11.55 -7.35
C GLY A 204 -11.95 10.23 -6.81
N SER A 205 -12.13 9.23 -7.68
CA SER A 205 -12.73 7.94 -7.32
C SER A 205 -12.22 6.83 -8.25
N LEU A 206 -12.20 5.60 -7.73
CA LEU A 206 -11.97 4.40 -8.54
C LEU A 206 -13.29 3.64 -8.69
N ALA A 207 -13.50 3.07 -9.88
CA ALA A 207 -14.65 2.20 -10.14
C ALA A 207 -14.68 1.01 -9.17
N LEU A 208 -15.89 0.66 -8.72
CA LEU A 208 -16.13 -0.52 -7.90
C LEU A 208 -16.12 -1.77 -8.81
N PRO A 209 -15.48 -2.88 -8.41
CA PRO A 209 -15.45 -4.08 -9.24
C PRO A 209 -16.86 -4.62 -9.50
N GLY A 210 -17.15 -5.05 -10.73
CA GLY A 210 -18.47 -5.52 -11.14
C GLY A 210 -19.46 -4.41 -11.55
N GLN A 211 -19.09 -3.14 -11.40
CA GLN A 211 -19.75 -2.02 -12.07
C GLN A 211 -18.86 -1.58 -13.24
N GLY A 212 -18.88 -2.35 -14.32
CA GLY A 212 -18.22 -1.96 -15.56
C GLY A 212 -19.05 -0.94 -16.32
N SER A 213 -18.40 0.12 -16.82
CA SER A 213 -18.70 0.67 -18.14
C SER A 213 -18.27 -0.32 -19.22
#